data_AF-L2GPJ7-F1
#
_entry.id   AF-L2GPJ7-F1
#
_cell.length_a   1.000
_cell.length_b   1.000
_cell.length_c   1.000
_cell.angle_alpha   90.00
_cell.angle_beta   90.00
_cell.angle_gamma   90.00
#
_symmetry.space_group_name_H-M   'P 1'
#
loop_
_entity.id
_entity.type
_entity.pdbx_description
1 polymer ?
#
loop_
_entity_poly.entity_id
_entity_poly.type
_entity_poly.pdbx_seq_one_letter_code
_entity_poly.pdbx_strand_id
1 'polypeptide(L)'
;MDGMGFVEEAENLTHTENEALAYKSTAIPTVDLFFIIGASRGMDITPLFAKSFEYCREDSVRIALWARDIRGGAGERKLFRDVLEYVEQKDLGLFKRMAAKVPVVGRWDDMLVAKTDEGFEHVSELVRKGIEEEAGRGDRSLAAKWMPREGDVAKRLRERWGLAPKQYRKYLVEHTKVVESDMCERRWEEIEFEEVPSLALARYTAAFKRHSAERFGGFIEKVKSGEVRINAEAVYPYDVLKTLKMQGEEVAEEQWKALADYTKGQAILPMVDVSGSMGSAVGGSHSLTCMDVAVALGLYISTKQKGPFRDLMLTLHSNPEFVSTKDKGTLKEKVDAVMRM
;
A
#
# COMPACT_ATOMS: atom_id res chain seq x y z
N MET A 1 -19.01 -33.29 -25.18
CA MET A 1 -18.72 -33.07 -23.76
C MET A 1 -18.38 -34.43 -23.18
N ASP A 2 -17.11 -34.63 -22.87
CA ASP A 2 -16.61 -35.90 -22.35
C ASP A 2 -17.04 -36.04 -20.88
N GLY A 3 -17.39 -37.25 -20.42
CA GLY A 3 -18.05 -37.47 -19.12
C GLY A 3 -17.28 -36.94 -17.90
N MET A 4 -15.97 -36.75 -18.02
CA MET A 4 -15.13 -36.12 -16.99
C MET A 4 -15.45 -34.65 -16.76
N GLY A 5 -15.75 -33.87 -17.80
CA GLY A 5 -16.02 -32.43 -17.64
C GLY A 5 -17.33 -32.14 -16.89
N PHE A 6 -18.32 -33.03 -17.01
CA PHE A 6 -19.59 -32.90 -16.30
C PHE A 6 -19.46 -33.18 -14.79
N VAL A 7 -18.56 -34.11 -14.41
CA VAL A 7 -18.28 -34.42 -12.99
C VAL A 7 -17.50 -33.27 -12.35
N GLU A 8 -16.52 -32.69 -13.04
CA GLU A 8 -15.79 -31.51 -12.55
C GLU A 8 -16.70 -30.28 -12.37
N GLU A 9 -17.66 -30.04 -13.27
CA GLU A 9 -18.64 -28.96 -13.12
C GLU A 9 -19.59 -29.17 -11.93
N ALA A 10 -20.06 -30.41 -11.71
CA ALA A 10 -20.95 -30.73 -10.60
C ALA A 10 -20.23 -30.63 -9.23
N GLU A 11 -18.95 -31.00 -9.15
CA GLU A 11 -18.14 -30.89 -7.93
C GLU A 11 -17.70 -29.45 -7.62
N ASN A 12 -17.74 -28.55 -8.61
CA ASN A 12 -17.38 -27.14 -8.47
C ASN A 12 -18.47 -26.27 -7.81
N LEU A 13 -19.57 -26.86 -7.33
CA LEU A 13 -20.62 -26.12 -6.61
C LEU A 13 -20.37 -26.13 -5.09
N THR A 14 -20.61 -25.00 -4.45
CA THR A 14 -20.60 -24.81 -3.00
C THR A 14 -21.76 -23.93 -2.56
N HIS A 15 -21.98 -23.84 -1.25
CA HIS A 15 -22.87 -22.87 -0.65
C HIS A 15 -22.08 -21.77 0.06
N THR A 16 -22.57 -20.55 0.03
CA THR A 16 -22.06 -19.44 0.86
C THR A 16 -22.50 -19.63 2.32
N GLU A 17 -22.02 -18.77 3.22
CA GLU A 17 -22.43 -18.78 4.64
C GLU A 17 -23.96 -18.61 4.83
N ASN A 18 -24.63 -17.99 3.86
CA ASN A 18 -26.09 -17.83 3.82
C ASN A 18 -26.79 -18.87 2.92
N GLU A 19 -26.17 -20.02 2.70
CA GLU A 19 -26.69 -21.15 1.92
C GLU A 19 -26.96 -20.88 0.43
N ALA A 20 -26.53 -19.73 -0.11
CA ALA A 20 -26.70 -19.45 -1.53
C ALA A 20 -25.73 -20.29 -2.39
N LEU A 21 -26.22 -20.83 -3.50
CA LEU A 21 -25.41 -21.62 -4.43
C LEU A 21 -24.33 -20.73 -5.09
N ALA A 22 -23.09 -21.21 -5.11
CA ALA A 22 -21.93 -20.51 -5.67
C ALA A 22 -20.95 -21.51 -6.30
N TYR A 23 -20.02 -21.02 -7.12
CA TYR A 23 -18.90 -21.83 -7.62
C TYR A 23 -17.71 -21.79 -6.65
N LYS A 24 -17.01 -22.91 -6.49
CA LYS A 24 -15.79 -23.04 -5.68
C LYS A 24 -14.58 -22.41 -6.37
N SER A 25 -14.54 -22.53 -7.70
CA SER A 25 -13.39 -22.19 -8.54
C SER A 25 -13.89 -21.76 -9.92
N THR A 26 -13.05 -21.02 -10.62
CA THR A 26 -13.24 -20.71 -12.06
C THR A 26 -12.79 -21.85 -12.97
N ALA A 27 -12.32 -22.96 -12.40
CA ALA A 27 -11.60 -24.06 -13.05
C ALA A 27 -10.26 -23.65 -13.71
N ILE A 28 -9.85 -22.39 -13.58
CA ILE A 28 -8.59 -21.85 -14.09
C ILE A 28 -7.73 -21.39 -12.90
N PRO A 29 -6.65 -22.12 -12.56
CA PRO A 29 -5.83 -21.82 -11.37
C PRO A 29 -5.27 -20.39 -11.30
N THR A 30 -4.92 -19.79 -12.45
CA THR A 30 -4.43 -18.40 -12.52
C THR A 30 -5.52 -17.39 -12.17
N VAL A 31 -6.76 -17.64 -12.61
CA VAL A 31 -7.90 -16.76 -12.33
C VAL A 31 -8.29 -16.88 -10.86
N ASP A 32 -8.28 -18.09 -10.30
CA ASP A 32 -8.51 -18.32 -8.87
C ASP A 32 -7.47 -17.59 -8.00
N LEU A 33 -6.18 -17.69 -8.37
CA LEU A 33 -5.11 -16.96 -7.69
C LEU A 33 -5.34 -15.45 -7.78
N PHE A 34 -5.58 -14.91 -8.98
CA PHE A 34 -5.78 -13.47 -9.18
C PHE A 34 -6.96 -12.94 -8.37
N PHE A 35 -8.06 -13.69 -8.30
CA PHE A 35 -9.26 -13.31 -7.56
C PHE A 35 -8.98 -13.15 -6.06
N ILE A 36 -8.24 -14.09 -5.45
CA ILE A 36 -8.12 -14.14 -3.99
C ILE A 36 -6.87 -13.44 -3.45
N ILE A 37 -5.78 -13.35 -4.23
CA ILE A 37 -4.46 -12.96 -3.69
C ILE A 37 -4.47 -11.57 -3.04
N GLY A 38 -5.19 -10.60 -3.61
CA GLY A 38 -5.29 -9.24 -3.05
C GLY A 38 -6.15 -9.14 -1.77
N ALA A 39 -6.96 -10.16 -1.49
CA ALA A 39 -7.81 -10.24 -0.30
C ALA A 39 -7.26 -11.21 0.76
N SER A 40 -6.09 -11.81 0.53
CA SER A 40 -5.58 -12.93 1.31
C SER A 40 -4.67 -12.55 2.48
N ARG A 41 -4.81 -11.35 3.03
CA ARG A 41 -3.96 -10.86 4.13
C ARG A 41 -4.01 -11.81 5.31
N GLY A 42 -2.83 -12.25 5.76
CA GLY A 42 -2.69 -13.17 6.89
C GLY A 42 -2.86 -14.65 6.53
N MET A 43 -3.29 -14.98 5.31
CA MET A 43 -3.39 -16.35 4.82
C MET A 43 -2.07 -16.84 4.20
N ASP A 44 -1.96 -18.15 3.97
CA ASP A 44 -0.90 -18.76 3.15
C ASP A 44 -1.45 -19.02 1.75
N ILE A 45 -0.97 -18.24 0.77
CA ILE A 45 -1.37 -18.37 -0.64
C ILE A 45 -0.41 -19.25 -1.45
N THR A 46 0.66 -19.75 -0.84
CA THR A 46 1.70 -20.53 -1.53
C THR A 46 1.13 -21.74 -2.28
N PRO A 47 0.17 -22.51 -1.73
CA PRO A 47 -0.44 -23.63 -2.47
C PRO A 47 -1.22 -23.20 -3.71
N LEU A 48 -1.94 -22.08 -3.65
CA LEU A 48 -2.66 -21.53 -4.80
C LEU A 48 -1.70 -20.99 -5.85
N PHE A 49 -0.63 -20.30 -5.40
CA PHE A 49 0.42 -19.85 -6.29
C PHE A 49 1.11 -21.01 -6.99
N ALA A 50 1.45 -22.09 -6.27
CA ALA A 50 2.07 -23.28 -6.84
C ALA A 50 1.22 -23.90 -7.97
N LYS A 51 -0.09 -24.09 -7.73
CA LYS A 51 -1.02 -24.61 -8.75
C LYS A 51 -1.10 -23.69 -9.97
N SER A 52 -1.23 -22.39 -9.73
CA SER A 52 -1.21 -21.38 -10.80
C SER A 52 0.09 -21.41 -11.58
N PHE A 53 1.23 -21.55 -10.90
CA PHE A 53 2.56 -21.53 -11.48
C PHE A 53 2.85 -22.77 -12.34
N GLU A 54 2.37 -23.94 -11.90
CA GLU A 54 2.40 -25.17 -12.71
C GLU A 54 1.51 -25.06 -13.95
N TYR A 55 0.35 -24.40 -13.84
CA TYR A 55 -0.58 -24.18 -14.95
C TYR A 55 -0.06 -23.16 -15.99
N CYS A 56 0.32 -21.96 -15.54
CA CYS A 56 0.89 -20.90 -16.38
C CYS A 56 1.87 -20.05 -15.57
N ARG A 57 3.16 -20.27 -15.82
CA ARG A 57 4.26 -19.58 -15.14
C ARG A 57 4.25 -18.07 -15.36
N GLU A 58 4.01 -17.64 -16.60
CA GLU A 58 4.06 -16.23 -16.98
C GLU A 58 2.99 -15.40 -16.27
N ASP A 59 1.74 -15.85 -16.31
CA ASP A 59 0.63 -15.15 -15.66
C ASP A 59 0.77 -15.16 -14.14
N SER A 60 1.22 -16.27 -13.56
CA SER A 60 1.46 -16.36 -12.11
C SER A 60 2.49 -15.34 -11.63
N VAL A 61 3.59 -15.17 -12.37
CA VAL A 61 4.60 -14.15 -12.07
C VAL A 61 4.03 -12.75 -12.20
N ARG A 62 3.23 -12.48 -13.24
CA ARG A 62 2.56 -11.18 -13.41
C ARG A 62 1.59 -10.90 -12.26
N ILE A 63 0.81 -11.90 -11.84
CA ILE A 63 -0.10 -11.80 -10.70
C ILE A 63 0.69 -11.51 -9.42
N ALA A 64 1.83 -12.16 -9.18
CA ALA A 64 2.66 -11.89 -8.00
C ALA A 64 3.23 -10.46 -8.00
N LEU A 65 3.73 -9.98 -9.15
CA LEU A 65 4.25 -8.63 -9.29
C LEU A 65 3.15 -7.57 -9.13
N TRP A 66 1.97 -7.81 -9.72
CA TRP A 66 0.78 -6.98 -9.52
C TRP A 66 0.30 -7.01 -8.07
N ALA A 67 0.27 -8.18 -7.43
CA ALA A 67 -0.13 -8.29 -6.03
C ALA A 67 0.78 -7.44 -5.15
N ARG A 68 2.09 -7.38 -5.46
CA ARG A 68 3.02 -6.53 -4.72
C ARG A 68 2.89 -5.04 -5.02
N ASP A 69 2.64 -4.67 -6.27
CA ASP A 69 2.69 -3.29 -6.73
C ASP A 69 1.86 -2.35 -5.83
N ILE A 70 2.52 -1.37 -5.21
CA ILE A 70 1.87 -0.41 -4.30
C ILE A 70 1.16 0.73 -5.04
N ARG A 71 1.41 0.90 -6.34
CA ARG A 71 0.90 2.03 -7.14
C ARG A 71 -0.28 1.62 -8.02
N GLY A 72 -0.17 0.47 -8.70
CA GLY A 72 -1.21 -0.06 -9.57
C GLY A 72 -1.79 -1.41 -9.14
N GLY A 73 -1.31 -1.94 -8.02
CA GLY A 73 -1.58 -3.30 -7.56
C GLY A 73 -2.29 -3.41 -6.22
N ALA A 74 -2.24 -4.61 -5.64
CA ALA A 74 -2.88 -4.89 -4.35
C ALA A 74 -2.04 -4.48 -3.13
N GLY A 75 -0.76 -4.15 -3.32
CA GLY A 75 0.16 -3.76 -2.23
C GLY A 75 0.48 -4.88 -1.22
N GLU A 76 0.25 -6.15 -1.57
CA GLU A 76 0.42 -7.32 -0.71
C GLU A 76 1.90 -7.67 -0.49
N ARG A 77 2.41 -7.30 0.69
CA ARG A 77 3.83 -7.46 1.02
C ARG A 77 4.20 -8.88 1.45
N LYS A 78 3.49 -9.43 2.44
CA LYS A 78 3.82 -10.73 3.03
C LYS A 78 3.64 -11.83 1.99
N LEU A 79 2.48 -11.84 1.31
CA LEU A 79 2.18 -12.83 0.29
C LEU A 79 3.20 -12.83 -0.85
N PHE A 80 3.64 -11.65 -1.29
CA PHE A 80 4.70 -11.55 -2.31
C PHE A 80 6.04 -12.09 -1.82
N ARG A 81 6.39 -11.88 -0.54
CA ARG A 81 7.59 -12.45 0.07
C ARG A 81 7.51 -13.97 0.12
N ASP A 82 6.37 -14.52 0.52
CA ASP A 82 6.12 -15.96 0.54
C ASP A 82 6.27 -16.56 -0.88
N VAL A 83 5.78 -15.86 -1.90
CA VAL A 83 5.98 -16.23 -3.33
C VAL A 83 7.45 -16.17 -3.74
N LEU A 84 8.20 -15.14 -3.34
CA LEU A 84 9.64 -15.05 -3.65
C LEU A 84 10.41 -16.22 -3.04
N GLU A 85 10.12 -16.61 -1.79
CA GLU A 85 10.73 -17.78 -1.15
C GLU A 85 10.39 -19.08 -1.92
N TYR A 86 9.13 -19.26 -2.33
CA TYR A 86 8.71 -20.40 -3.15
C TYR A 86 9.43 -20.43 -4.50
N VAL A 87 9.52 -19.29 -5.20
CA VAL A 87 10.16 -19.20 -6.52
C VAL A 87 11.66 -19.46 -6.41
N GLU A 88 12.35 -18.99 -5.36
CA GLU A 88 13.77 -19.29 -5.16
C GLU A 88 14.04 -20.80 -5.10
N GLN A 89 13.19 -21.55 -4.40
CA GLN A 89 13.32 -23.00 -4.26
C GLN A 89 13.05 -23.77 -5.56
N LYS A 90 12.20 -23.23 -6.44
CA LYS A 90 11.77 -23.89 -7.69
C LYS A 90 12.56 -23.46 -8.91
N ASP A 91 12.93 -22.20 -9.01
CA ASP A 91 13.67 -21.61 -10.12
C ASP A 91 14.44 -20.38 -9.64
N LEU A 92 15.69 -20.61 -9.24
CA LEU A 92 16.60 -19.55 -8.80
C LEU A 92 16.83 -18.49 -9.89
N GLY A 93 16.85 -18.88 -11.17
CA GLY A 93 17.02 -17.95 -12.29
C GLY A 93 15.85 -16.98 -12.41
N LEU A 94 14.63 -17.47 -12.24
CA LEU A 94 13.43 -16.64 -12.18
C LEU A 94 13.41 -15.76 -10.92
N PHE A 95 13.77 -16.31 -9.75
CA PHE A 95 13.89 -15.53 -8.53
C PHE A 95 14.80 -14.32 -8.72
N LYS A 96 16.00 -14.51 -9.28
CA LYS A 96 16.95 -13.41 -9.56
C LYS A 96 16.36 -12.32 -10.44
N ARG A 97 15.56 -12.70 -11.46
CA ARG A 97 14.85 -11.75 -12.33
C ARG A 97 13.73 -11.02 -11.60
N MET A 98 12.96 -11.71 -10.75
CA MET A 98 11.91 -11.10 -9.93
C MET A 98 12.50 -10.15 -8.88
N ALA A 99 13.58 -10.55 -8.21
CA ALA A 99 14.32 -9.72 -7.24
C ALA A 99 14.78 -8.39 -7.86
N ALA A 100 15.26 -8.41 -9.11
CA ALA A 100 15.63 -7.19 -9.84
C ALA A 100 14.45 -6.26 -10.15
N LYS A 101 13.20 -6.75 -10.11
CA LYS A 101 11.98 -5.94 -10.30
C LYS A 101 11.37 -5.44 -9.00
N VAL A 102 11.81 -5.96 -7.84
CA VAL A 102 11.29 -5.56 -6.53
C VAL A 102 11.36 -4.06 -6.27
N PRO A 103 12.44 -3.32 -6.59
CA PRO A 103 12.49 -1.88 -6.37
C PRO A 103 11.45 -1.09 -7.18
N VAL A 104 10.96 -1.65 -8.28
CA VAL A 104 9.95 -1.02 -9.15
C VAL A 104 8.56 -1.14 -8.52
N VAL A 105 8.21 -2.35 -8.06
CA VAL A 105 6.85 -2.66 -7.57
C VAL A 105 6.70 -2.47 -6.05
N GLY A 106 7.79 -2.45 -5.30
CA GLY A 106 7.72 -2.59 -3.85
C GLY A 106 8.89 -1.97 -3.10
N ARG A 107 9.37 -2.68 -2.08
CA ARG A 107 10.43 -2.20 -1.19
C ARG A 107 11.66 -3.08 -1.35
N TRP A 108 12.83 -2.46 -1.27
CA TRP A 108 14.12 -3.16 -1.33
C TRP A 108 14.26 -4.31 -0.34
N ASP A 109 13.63 -4.25 0.85
CA ASP A 109 13.72 -5.34 1.82
C ASP A 109 12.85 -6.56 1.49
N ASP A 110 11.97 -6.48 0.49
CA ASP A 110 11.12 -7.62 0.11
C ASP A 110 11.93 -8.79 -0.47
N MET A 111 13.09 -8.52 -1.10
CA MET A 111 13.96 -9.58 -1.65
C MET A 111 14.88 -10.22 -0.60
N LEU A 112 14.95 -9.69 0.63
CA LEU A 112 15.81 -10.23 1.70
C LEU A 112 15.33 -11.58 2.27
N VAL A 113 14.26 -12.13 1.69
CA VAL A 113 13.74 -13.45 2.01
C VAL A 113 14.58 -14.60 1.43
N ALA A 114 15.53 -14.29 0.53
CA ALA A 114 16.44 -15.27 -0.06
C ALA A 114 17.12 -16.14 1.01
N LYS A 115 16.89 -17.45 0.94
CA LYS A 115 17.45 -18.43 1.87
C LYS A 115 18.76 -18.99 1.37
N THR A 116 18.89 -19.23 0.07
CA THR A 116 20.10 -19.84 -0.51
C THR A 116 21.28 -18.85 -0.50
N ASP A 117 22.51 -19.35 -0.43
CA ASP A 117 23.70 -18.49 -0.46
C ASP A 117 23.88 -17.79 -1.82
N GLU A 118 23.50 -18.46 -2.90
CA GLU A 118 23.54 -17.92 -4.26
C GLU A 118 22.44 -16.87 -4.49
N GLY A 119 21.21 -17.14 -4.06
CA GLY A 119 20.11 -16.19 -4.13
C GLY A 119 20.39 -14.96 -3.27
N PHE A 120 20.90 -15.16 -2.06
CA PHE A 120 21.26 -14.06 -1.17
C PHE A 120 22.46 -13.26 -1.68
N GLU A 121 23.43 -13.87 -2.37
CA GLU A 121 24.50 -13.10 -3.00
C GLU A 121 23.95 -12.13 -4.03
N HIS A 122 23.12 -12.63 -4.95
CA HIS A 122 22.51 -11.81 -5.99
C HIS A 122 21.71 -10.65 -5.39
N VAL A 123 20.95 -10.92 -4.32
CA VAL A 123 20.22 -9.88 -3.57
C VAL A 123 21.17 -8.88 -2.92
N SER A 124 22.24 -9.34 -2.28
CA SER A 124 23.26 -8.51 -1.64
C SER A 124 23.93 -7.56 -2.64
N GLU A 125 24.27 -8.06 -3.83
CA GLU A 125 24.84 -7.28 -4.92
C GLU A 125 23.85 -6.25 -5.49
N LEU A 126 22.59 -6.66 -5.71
CA LEU A 126 21.53 -5.76 -6.17
C LEU A 126 21.31 -4.61 -5.19
N VAL A 127 21.25 -4.91 -3.89
CA VAL A 127 21.09 -3.89 -2.84
C VAL A 127 22.28 -2.93 -2.85
N ARG A 128 23.52 -3.44 -2.84
CA ARG A 128 24.71 -2.58 -2.81
C ARG A 128 24.78 -1.67 -4.03
N LYS A 129 24.53 -2.23 -5.21
CA LYS A 129 24.44 -1.47 -6.45
C LYS A 129 23.33 -0.42 -6.40
N GLY A 130 22.15 -0.77 -5.88
CA GLY A 130 21.05 0.16 -5.69
C GLY A 130 21.41 1.34 -4.80
N ILE A 131 22.10 1.08 -3.68
CA ILE A 131 22.59 2.13 -2.78
C ILE A 131 23.56 3.07 -3.49
N GLU A 132 24.54 2.51 -4.22
CA GLU A 132 25.55 3.28 -4.94
C GLU A 132 24.93 4.11 -6.09
N GLU A 133 24.00 3.55 -6.86
CA GLU A 133 23.31 4.23 -7.95
C GLU A 133 22.38 5.34 -7.47
N GLU A 134 21.60 5.10 -6.41
CA GLU A 134 20.71 6.11 -5.82
C GLU A 134 21.55 7.26 -5.22
N ALA A 135 22.60 6.95 -4.45
CA ALA A 135 23.46 7.99 -3.88
C ALA A 135 24.28 8.76 -4.93
N GLY A 136 24.69 8.11 -6.02
CA GLY A 136 25.38 8.75 -7.14
C GLY A 136 24.54 9.82 -7.86
N ARG A 137 23.20 9.76 -7.73
CA ARG A 137 22.28 10.78 -8.24
C ARG A 137 22.11 11.97 -7.29
N GLY A 138 22.73 11.92 -6.11
CA GLY A 138 22.46 12.86 -5.01
C GLY A 138 21.16 12.55 -4.26
N ASP A 139 20.48 11.45 -4.61
CA ASP A 139 19.20 11.08 -4.01
C ASP A 139 19.38 10.37 -2.66
N ARG A 140 18.31 10.39 -1.86
CA ARG A 140 18.17 9.55 -0.68
C ARG A 140 18.05 8.10 -1.12
N SER A 141 18.89 7.20 -0.59
CA SER A 141 18.81 5.80 -0.97
C SER A 141 17.67 5.08 -0.26
N LEU A 142 16.63 4.74 -1.02
CA LEU A 142 15.56 3.85 -0.57
C LEU A 142 16.10 2.44 -0.30
N ALA A 143 17.14 2.01 -1.03
CA ALA A 143 17.81 0.75 -0.75
C ALA A 143 18.42 0.76 0.65
N ALA A 144 19.21 1.79 0.99
CA ALA A 144 19.82 1.93 2.31
C ALA A 144 18.76 2.09 3.41
N LYS A 145 17.68 2.83 3.12
CA LYS A 145 16.56 3.03 4.05
C LYS A 145 15.97 1.71 4.52
N TRP A 146 15.79 0.74 3.63
CA TRP A 146 15.08 -0.50 3.97
C TRP A 146 15.99 -1.61 4.52
N MET A 147 17.31 -1.49 4.44
CA MET A 147 18.20 -2.54 4.93
C MET A 147 18.18 -2.69 6.46
N PRO A 148 18.20 -3.91 7.02
CA PRO A 148 18.22 -4.10 8.46
C PRO A 148 19.56 -3.59 9.03
N ARG A 149 19.52 -2.92 10.17
CA ARG A 149 20.74 -2.44 10.87
C ARG A 149 21.32 -3.50 11.80
N GLU A 150 20.50 -4.45 12.23
CA GLU A 150 20.80 -5.51 13.20
C GLU A 150 20.09 -6.82 12.82
N GLY A 151 20.42 -7.91 13.52
CA GLY A 151 19.88 -9.25 13.27
C GLY A 151 20.60 -10.05 12.19
N ASP A 152 20.11 -11.26 11.91
CA ASP A 152 20.79 -12.23 11.05
C ASP A 152 20.93 -11.77 9.60
N VAL A 153 19.90 -11.11 9.06
CA VAL A 153 19.98 -10.57 7.69
C VAL A 153 21.03 -9.46 7.59
N ALA A 154 21.12 -8.56 8.59
CA ALA A 154 22.16 -7.55 8.63
C ALA A 154 23.56 -8.18 8.78
N LYS A 155 23.66 -9.26 9.56
CA LYS A 155 24.89 -10.06 9.68
C LYS A 155 25.31 -10.64 8.32
N ARG A 156 24.38 -11.26 7.59
CA ARG A 156 24.66 -11.80 6.26
C ARG A 156 25.10 -10.69 5.30
N LEU A 157 24.37 -9.57 5.21
CA LEU A 157 24.73 -8.44 4.35
C LEU A 157 26.13 -7.89 4.65
N ARG A 158 26.43 -7.59 5.92
CA ARG A 158 27.74 -7.03 6.28
C ARG A 158 28.89 -8.01 6.00
N GLU A 159 28.66 -9.31 6.17
CA GLU A 159 29.66 -10.35 5.88
C GLU A 159 29.93 -10.44 4.37
N ARG A 160 28.89 -10.35 3.52
CA ARG A 160 29.05 -10.25 2.06
C ARG A 160 29.78 -8.99 1.62
N TRP A 161 29.53 -7.86 2.29
CA TRP A 161 30.17 -6.59 1.95
C TRP A 161 31.54 -6.40 2.60
N GLY A 162 32.00 -7.35 3.42
CA GLY A 162 33.28 -7.24 4.14
C GLY A 162 33.32 -6.10 5.16
N LEU A 163 32.17 -5.69 5.71
CA LEU A 163 32.05 -4.56 6.64
C LEU A 163 31.94 -5.04 8.10
N ALA A 164 32.72 -4.42 8.98
CA ALA A 164 32.52 -4.57 10.42
C ALA A 164 31.16 -3.97 10.84
N PRO A 165 30.54 -4.42 11.95
CA PRO A 165 29.21 -3.97 12.37
C PRO A 165 29.05 -2.44 12.46
N LYS A 166 30.09 -1.73 12.95
CA LYS A 166 30.08 -0.26 13.03
C LYS A 166 30.16 0.40 11.65
N GLN A 167 30.97 -0.15 10.74
CA GLN A 167 31.12 0.37 9.37
C GLN A 167 29.83 0.20 8.58
N TYR A 168 29.18 -0.97 8.70
CA TYR A 168 27.91 -1.25 8.04
C TYR A 168 26.80 -0.28 8.48
N ARG A 169 26.63 -0.07 9.79
CA ARG A 169 25.64 0.90 10.28
C ARG A 169 25.94 2.32 9.80
N LYS A 170 27.20 2.73 9.83
CA LYS A 170 27.63 4.05 9.34
C LYS A 170 27.32 4.21 7.85
N TYR A 171 27.67 3.21 7.05
CA TYR A 171 27.40 3.17 5.61
C TYR A 171 25.90 3.36 5.33
N LEU A 172 25.02 2.58 5.97
CA LEU A 172 23.58 2.74 5.77
C LEU A 172 23.06 4.12 6.18
N VAL A 173 23.53 4.67 7.30
CA VAL A 173 23.09 5.98 7.80
C VAL A 173 23.49 7.10 6.84
N GLU A 174 24.73 7.09 6.34
CA GLU A 174 25.22 8.07 5.37
C GLU A 174 24.39 8.12 4.08
N HIS A 175 23.75 7.00 3.70
CA HIS A 175 22.97 6.88 2.46
C HIS A 175 21.45 7.01 2.66
N THR A 176 20.93 6.92 3.89
CA THR A 176 19.47 6.83 4.16
C THR A 176 18.75 8.18 4.19
N LYS A 177 19.44 9.28 4.54
CA LYS A 177 18.92 10.65 4.74
C LYS A 177 17.39 10.74 4.77
N VAL A 178 16.77 10.60 5.95
CA VAL A 178 15.31 10.75 6.12
C VAL A 178 14.99 12.04 6.86
N VAL A 179 13.76 12.55 6.76
CA VAL A 179 13.36 13.80 7.44
C VAL A 179 13.60 13.73 8.95
N GLU A 180 13.43 12.55 9.53
CA GLU A 180 13.67 12.30 10.94
C GLU A 180 15.14 12.53 11.33
N SER A 181 16.10 12.32 10.42
CA SER A 181 17.52 12.60 10.67
C SER A 181 17.76 14.09 10.89
N ASP A 182 17.24 14.94 10.00
CA ASP A 182 17.36 16.40 10.11
C ASP A 182 16.62 16.93 11.34
N MET A 183 15.44 16.37 11.64
CA MET A 183 14.68 16.71 12.85
C MET A 183 15.48 16.37 14.13
N CYS A 184 16.09 15.18 14.20
CA CYS A 184 16.90 14.77 15.34
C CYS A 184 18.17 15.62 15.52
N GLU A 185 18.77 16.04 14.41
CA GLU A 185 19.97 16.89 14.40
C GLU A 185 19.63 18.39 14.49
N ARG A 186 18.35 18.73 14.66
CA ARG A 186 17.80 20.09 14.77
C ARG A 186 18.08 20.97 13.55
N ARG A 187 18.31 20.36 12.38
CA ARG A 187 18.53 21.05 11.10
C ARG A 187 17.21 21.30 10.38
N TRP A 188 16.31 21.99 11.06
CA TRP A 188 14.97 22.30 10.54
C TRP A 188 15.00 23.12 9.25
N GLU A 189 16.03 23.96 9.09
CA GLU A 189 16.22 24.79 7.89
C GLU A 189 16.57 24.00 6.63
N GLU A 190 17.11 22.79 6.77
CA GLU A 190 17.50 21.93 5.65
C GLU A 190 16.33 21.06 5.14
N ILE A 191 15.21 21.04 5.85
CA ILE A 191 14.06 20.21 5.46
C ILE A 191 13.35 20.86 4.27
N GLU A 192 13.35 20.15 3.14
CA GLU A 192 12.58 20.49 1.94
C GLU A 192 11.21 19.81 1.96
N PHE A 193 10.17 20.53 2.39
CA PHE A 193 8.83 19.98 2.60
C PHE A 193 8.21 19.33 1.35
N GLU A 194 8.56 19.81 0.16
CA GLU A 194 8.06 19.29 -1.12
C GLU A 194 8.51 17.85 -1.37
N GLU A 195 9.68 17.47 -0.85
CA GLU A 195 10.20 16.12 -0.98
C GLU A 195 9.84 15.21 0.21
N VAL A 196 9.19 15.74 1.25
CA VAL A 196 8.78 14.93 2.40
C VAL A 196 7.53 14.13 1.99
N PRO A 197 7.55 12.77 2.13
CA PRO A 197 6.39 11.96 1.80
C PRO A 197 5.15 12.42 2.59
N SER A 198 3.97 12.39 1.95
CA SER A 198 2.68 12.82 2.55
C SER A 198 2.41 12.25 3.94
N LEU A 199 2.69 10.97 4.16
CA LEU A 199 2.50 10.33 5.46
C LEU A 199 3.45 10.88 6.53
N ALA A 200 4.69 11.20 6.17
CA ALA A 200 5.66 11.82 7.06
C ALA A 200 5.30 13.29 7.33
N LEU A 201 4.89 14.04 6.31
CA LEU A 201 4.35 15.40 6.46
C LEU A 201 3.24 15.42 7.50
N ALA A 202 2.26 14.54 7.31
CA ALA A 202 1.10 14.47 8.17
C ALA A 202 1.51 14.07 9.61
N ARG A 203 2.34 13.04 9.78
CA ARG A 203 2.84 12.60 11.10
C ARG A 203 3.59 13.70 11.87
N TYR A 204 4.42 14.48 11.19
CA TYR A 204 5.31 15.46 11.82
C TYR A 204 4.79 16.89 11.78
N THR A 205 3.56 17.12 11.31
CA THR A 205 2.90 18.43 11.25
C THR A 205 3.07 19.25 12.52
N ALA A 206 2.83 18.66 13.70
CA ALA A 206 2.96 19.37 14.98
C ALA A 206 4.41 19.82 15.26
N ALA A 207 5.40 19.02 14.84
CA ALA A 207 6.80 19.35 14.99
C ALA A 207 7.21 20.47 14.01
N PHE A 208 6.76 20.41 12.76
CA PHE A 208 7.00 21.47 11.77
C PHE A 208 6.35 22.79 12.20
N LYS A 209 5.12 22.76 12.70
CA LYS A 209 4.46 23.97 13.25
C LYS A 209 5.21 24.55 14.45
N ARG A 210 5.86 23.72 15.28
CA ARG A 210 6.62 24.18 16.45
C ARG A 210 7.98 24.77 16.08
N HIS A 211 8.69 24.18 15.12
CA HIS A 211 10.09 24.50 14.84
C HIS A 211 10.31 25.28 13.54
N SER A 212 9.33 25.30 12.63
CA SER A 212 9.43 25.93 11.30
C SER A 212 8.09 26.55 10.89
N ALA A 213 7.41 27.25 11.80
CA ALA A 213 6.06 27.76 11.61
C ALA A 213 5.89 28.58 10.31
N GLU A 214 6.80 29.52 10.06
CA GLU A 214 6.74 30.39 8.88
C GLU A 214 6.97 29.62 7.57
N ARG A 215 8.03 28.80 7.50
CA ARG A 215 8.35 28.01 6.29
C ARG A 215 7.27 26.97 6.00
N PHE A 216 6.78 26.29 7.04
CA PHE A 216 5.70 25.32 6.89
C PHE A 216 4.38 26.00 6.51
N GLY A 217 4.05 27.15 7.10
CA GLY A 217 2.90 27.94 6.70
C GLY A 217 2.97 28.37 5.24
N GLY A 218 4.11 28.89 4.80
CA GLY A 218 4.36 29.24 3.39
C GLY A 218 4.23 28.04 2.45
N PHE A 219 4.74 26.87 2.84
CA PHE A 219 4.55 25.62 2.08
C PHE A 219 3.07 25.26 1.95
N ILE A 220 2.29 25.30 3.04
CA ILE A 220 0.85 25.00 2.99
C ILE A 220 0.10 25.98 2.08
N GLU A 221 0.46 27.27 2.08
CA GLU A 221 -0.16 28.24 1.16
C GLU A 221 0.20 27.96 -0.31
N LYS A 222 1.45 27.54 -0.60
CA LYS A 222 1.84 27.08 -1.94
C LYS A 222 1.10 25.81 -2.38
N VAL A 223 0.79 24.92 -1.44
CA VAL A 223 -0.03 23.74 -1.74
C VAL A 223 -1.48 24.18 -2.05
N LYS A 224 -2.05 25.09 -1.24
CA LYS A 224 -3.42 25.61 -1.46
C LYS A 224 -3.55 26.37 -2.78
N SER A 225 -2.52 27.10 -3.21
CA SER A 225 -2.50 27.81 -4.50
C SER A 225 -2.29 26.87 -5.70
N GLY A 226 -1.92 25.61 -5.45
CA GLY A 226 -1.60 24.63 -6.48
C GLY A 226 -0.21 24.78 -7.11
N GLU A 227 0.64 25.65 -6.56
CA GLU A 227 2.05 25.81 -6.99
C GLU A 227 2.86 24.54 -6.69
N VAL A 228 2.56 23.88 -5.56
CA VAL A 228 3.25 22.66 -5.10
C VAL A 228 2.23 21.56 -4.85
N ARG A 229 2.60 20.30 -5.14
CA ARG A 229 1.74 19.12 -4.91
C ARG A 229 2.30 18.23 -3.81
N ILE A 230 1.41 17.74 -2.93
CA ILE A 230 1.76 16.71 -1.96
C ILE A 230 1.86 15.35 -2.65
N ASN A 231 2.95 14.61 -2.42
CA ASN A 231 3.12 13.26 -2.96
C ASN A 231 2.22 12.26 -2.20
N ALA A 232 1.02 12.03 -2.74
CA ALA A 232 -0.01 11.14 -2.19
C ALA A 232 -0.25 9.86 -3.03
N GLU A 233 0.67 9.50 -3.94
CA GLU A 233 0.47 8.40 -4.90
C GLU A 233 0.18 7.04 -4.26
N ALA A 234 0.67 6.80 -3.05
CA ALA A 234 0.50 5.55 -2.31
C ALA A 234 -0.42 5.68 -1.09
N VAL A 235 -1.23 6.74 -1.00
CA VAL A 235 -2.13 7.01 0.13
C VAL A 235 -3.54 6.51 -0.19
N TYR A 236 -4.11 5.68 0.68
CA TYR A 236 -5.50 5.23 0.53
C TYR A 236 -6.49 6.26 1.10
N PRO A 237 -7.75 6.30 0.64
CA PRO A 237 -8.75 7.23 1.18
C PRO A 237 -8.90 7.16 2.71
N TYR A 238 -8.84 5.96 3.31
CA TYR A 238 -8.93 5.81 4.76
C TYR A 238 -7.70 6.34 5.50
N ASP A 239 -6.52 6.37 4.86
CA ASP A 239 -5.32 6.96 5.46
C ASP A 239 -5.46 8.48 5.57
N VAL A 240 -6.12 9.12 4.59
CA VAL A 240 -6.46 10.54 4.65
C VAL A 240 -7.43 10.83 5.80
N LEU A 241 -8.43 9.97 6.03
CA LEU A 241 -9.32 10.11 7.18
C LEU A 241 -8.59 9.94 8.52
N LYS A 242 -7.56 9.09 8.60
CA LYS A 242 -6.70 9.04 9.80
C LYS A 242 -5.93 10.32 9.99
N THR A 243 -5.36 10.88 8.92
CA THR A 243 -4.69 12.18 8.97
C THR A 243 -5.63 13.28 9.44
N LEU A 244 -6.89 13.27 8.98
CA LEU A 244 -7.92 14.18 9.45
C LEU A 244 -8.15 14.08 10.96
N LYS A 245 -8.25 12.87 11.51
CA LYS A 245 -8.46 12.64 12.95
C LYS A 245 -7.25 12.97 13.82
N MET A 246 -6.04 12.69 13.35
CA MET A 246 -4.83 12.65 14.20
C MET A 246 -3.86 13.83 14.00
N GLN A 247 -3.86 14.45 12.83
CA GLN A 247 -2.71 15.22 12.34
C GLN A 247 -3.07 16.62 11.82
N GLY A 248 -4.29 16.83 11.32
CA GLY A 248 -4.85 18.14 11.02
C GLY A 248 -5.68 18.19 9.74
N GLU A 249 -6.65 19.10 9.72
CA GLU A 249 -7.64 19.22 8.64
C GLU A 249 -7.02 19.70 7.32
N GLU A 250 -6.08 20.65 7.38
CA GLU A 250 -5.47 21.25 6.18
C GLU A 250 -4.69 20.22 5.34
N VAL A 251 -3.87 19.38 5.99
CA VAL A 251 -3.07 18.37 5.29
C VAL A 251 -3.98 17.27 4.72
N ALA A 252 -5.03 16.88 5.45
CA ALA A 252 -5.99 15.89 4.99
C ALA A 252 -6.76 16.37 3.75
N GLU A 253 -7.18 17.63 3.72
CA GLU A 253 -7.90 18.22 2.60
C GLU A 253 -7.08 18.16 1.30
N GLU A 254 -5.80 18.54 1.38
CA GLU A 254 -4.91 18.55 0.22
C GLU A 254 -4.53 17.13 -0.23
N GLN A 255 -4.32 16.21 0.71
CA GLN A 255 -4.16 14.78 0.37
C GLN A 255 -5.40 14.24 -0.36
N TRP A 256 -6.61 14.59 0.10
CA TRP A 256 -7.87 14.14 -0.51
C TRP A 256 -8.02 14.63 -1.95
N LYS A 257 -7.69 15.91 -2.19
CA LYS A 257 -7.67 16.50 -3.54
C LYS A 257 -6.67 15.77 -4.44
N ALA A 258 -5.50 15.43 -3.92
CA ALA A 258 -4.42 14.75 -4.65
C ALA A 258 -4.71 13.28 -4.98
N LEU A 259 -5.69 12.62 -4.35
CA LEU A 259 -6.07 11.24 -4.68
C LEU A 259 -6.45 11.12 -6.17
N ALA A 260 -5.88 10.12 -6.85
CA ALA A 260 -6.19 9.81 -8.24
C ALA A 260 -7.69 9.50 -8.43
N ASP A 261 -8.21 9.67 -9.64
CA ASP A 261 -9.59 9.27 -9.99
C ASP A 261 -9.60 7.87 -10.63
N TYR A 262 -10.09 6.88 -9.87
CA TYR A 262 -10.27 5.51 -10.33
C TYR A 262 -11.70 5.21 -10.80
N THR A 263 -12.62 6.17 -10.73
CA THR A 263 -14.03 5.97 -11.14
C THR A 263 -14.17 5.90 -12.66
N LYS A 264 -13.16 6.39 -13.41
CA LYS A 264 -13.10 6.38 -14.88
C LYS A 264 -14.36 6.95 -15.55
N GLY A 265 -15.03 7.91 -14.90
CA GLY A 265 -16.24 8.55 -15.42
C GLY A 265 -17.51 7.70 -15.32
N GLN A 266 -17.48 6.57 -14.60
CA GLN A 266 -18.68 5.78 -14.34
C GLN A 266 -19.63 6.51 -13.38
N ALA A 267 -20.93 6.30 -13.56
CA ALA A 267 -21.95 6.75 -12.62
C ALA A 267 -22.15 5.67 -11.56
N ILE A 268 -21.76 5.95 -10.32
CA ILE A 268 -21.79 4.98 -9.21
C ILE A 268 -22.54 5.61 -8.05
N LEU A 269 -23.57 4.97 -7.51
CA LEU A 269 -24.18 5.39 -6.25
C LEU A 269 -23.60 4.53 -5.12
N PRO A 270 -22.69 5.05 -4.27
CA PRO A 270 -22.15 4.27 -3.17
C PRO A 270 -23.23 4.03 -2.13
N MET A 271 -23.44 2.77 -1.78
CA MET A 271 -24.20 2.37 -0.59
C MET A 271 -23.20 2.02 0.51
N VAL A 272 -23.22 2.77 1.61
CA VAL A 272 -22.21 2.69 2.67
C VAL A 272 -22.84 2.18 3.94
N ASP A 273 -22.39 1.01 4.40
CA ASP A 273 -22.76 0.49 5.71
C ASP A 273 -22.13 1.33 6.82
N VAL A 274 -23.02 1.96 7.60
CA VAL A 274 -22.69 2.77 8.78
C VAL A 274 -23.34 2.19 10.03
N SER A 275 -23.80 0.94 9.97
CA SER A 275 -24.37 0.24 11.11
C SER A 275 -23.34 0.09 12.24
N GLY A 276 -23.80 -0.08 13.49
CA GLY A 276 -22.92 -0.24 14.65
C GLY A 276 -21.92 -1.40 14.51
N SER A 277 -22.25 -2.44 13.74
CA SER A 277 -21.35 -3.57 13.47
C SER A 277 -20.07 -3.16 12.74
N MET A 278 -20.13 -2.07 11.96
CA MET A 278 -18.99 -1.51 11.23
C MET A 278 -17.98 -0.82 12.17
N GLY A 279 -18.30 -0.64 13.45
CA GLY A 279 -17.33 -0.24 14.47
C GLY A 279 -16.23 -1.28 14.73
N SER A 280 -16.34 -2.48 14.16
CA SER A 280 -15.36 -3.55 14.28
C SER A 280 -14.01 -3.19 13.67
N ALA A 281 -12.93 -3.69 14.28
CA ALA A 281 -11.56 -3.48 13.82
C ALA A 281 -11.26 -4.21 12.49
N VAL A 282 -10.61 -3.53 11.55
CA VAL A 282 -10.16 -4.15 10.29
C VAL A 282 -8.86 -4.90 10.51
N GLY A 283 -8.84 -6.20 10.24
CA GLY A 283 -7.61 -7.01 10.25
C GLY A 283 -6.84 -6.98 11.58
N GLY A 284 -7.54 -6.82 12.71
CA GLY A 284 -6.92 -6.70 14.04
C GLY A 284 -6.31 -5.32 14.36
N SER A 285 -6.52 -4.31 13.52
CA SER A 285 -6.02 -2.94 13.75
C SER A 285 -6.78 -2.23 14.89
N HIS A 286 -6.05 -1.66 15.86
CA HIS A 286 -6.66 -0.87 16.94
C HIS A 286 -7.08 0.56 16.55
N SER A 287 -6.68 1.03 15.36
CA SER A 287 -6.88 2.43 14.93
C SER A 287 -7.61 2.57 13.60
N LEU A 288 -8.20 1.48 13.09
CA LEU A 288 -8.97 1.48 11.84
C LEU A 288 -10.17 0.54 11.98
N THR A 289 -11.37 1.10 11.84
CA THR A 289 -12.62 0.32 11.86
C THR A 289 -13.11 0.05 10.44
N CYS A 290 -14.02 -0.90 10.28
CA CYS A 290 -14.68 -1.17 9.00
C CYS A 290 -15.43 0.08 8.52
N MET A 291 -16.01 0.84 9.46
CA MET A 291 -16.71 2.10 9.23
C MET A 291 -15.79 3.16 8.63
N ASP A 292 -14.56 3.30 9.13
CA ASP A 292 -13.58 4.25 8.58
C ASP A 292 -13.27 3.96 7.11
N VAL A 293 -13.13 2.67 6.77
CA VAL A 293 -12.87 2.24 5.38
C VAL A 293 -14.09 2.47 4.51
N ALA A 294 -15.28 2.08 4.98
CA ALA A 294 -16.53 2.20 4.22
C ALA A 294 -16.88 3.67 3.93
N VAL A 295 -16.82 4.53 4.94
CA VAL A 295 -17.07 5.97 4.78
C VAL A 295 -16.04 6.62 3.85
N ALA A 296 -14.76 6.29 4.01
CA ALA A 296 -13.71 6.82 3.15
C ALA A 296 -13.91 6.42 1.67
N LEU A 297 -14.24 5.16 1.40
CA LEU A 297 -14.49 4.68 0.03
C LEU A 297 -15.77 5.29 -0.55
N GLY A 298 -16.84 5.38 0.23
CA GLY A 298 -18.09 5.99 -0.21
C GLY A 298 -17.92 7.45 -0.59
N LEU A 299 -17.27 8.23 0.27
CA LEU A 299 -16.93 9.63 -0.01
C LEU A 299 -15.99 9.76 -1.21
N TYR A 300 -14.98 8.90 -1.31
CA TYR A 300 -14.03 8.94 -2.42
C TYR A 300 -14.76 8.72 -3.76
N ILE A 301 -15.58 7.67 -3.87
CA ILE A 301 -16.32 7.36 -5.09
C ILE A 301 -17.33 8.48 -5.39
N SER A 302 -18.10 8.94 -4.40
CA SER A 302 -19.12 9.96 -4.61
C SER A 302 -18.53 11.31 -5.04
N THR A 303 -17.37 11.70 -4.48
CA THR A 303 -16.74 12.99 -4.77
C THR A 303 -15.88 12.99 -6.04
N LYS A 304 -15.28 11.85 -6.43
CA LYS A 304 -14.43 11.76 -7.63
C LYS A 304 -15.23 11.49 -8.91
N GLN A 305 -16.38 10.83 -8.83
CA GLN A 305 -17.21 10.62 -10.01
C GLN A 305 -17.75 11.95 -10.58
N LYS A 306 -18.07 11.94 -11.88
CA LYS A 306 -18.62 13.10 -12.60
C LYS A 306 -20.06 12.87 -13.08
N GLY A 307 -20.66 11.75 -12.68
CA GLY A 307 -22.01 11.35 -13.06
C GLY A 307 -23.12 12.03 -12.25
N PRO A 308 -24.39 11.60 -12.45
CA PRO A 308 -25.55 12.17 -11.76
C PRO A 308 -25.54 11.99 -10.24
N PHE A 309 -24.77 11.02 -9.74
CA PHE A 309 -24.63 10.73 -8.30
C PHE A 309 -23.45 11.44 -7.65
N ARG A 310 -22.83 12.42 -8.33
CA ARG A 310 -21.74 13.22 -7.77
C ARG A 310 -22.18 13.84 -6.43
N ASP A 311 -21.32 13.68 -5.43
CA ASP A 311 -21.52 14.14 -4.06
C ASP A 311 -22.78 13.55 -3.39
N LEU A 312 -23.27 12.39 -3.86
CA LEU A 312 -24.42 11.67 -3.30
C LEU A 312 -24.04 10.24 -2.90
N MET A 313 -24.56 9.79 -1.77
CA MET A 313 -24.42 8.42 -1.27
C MET A 313 -25.67 7.97 -0.52
N LEU A 314 -25.83 6.66 -0.36
CA LEU A 314 -26.90 6.03 0.40
C LEU A 314 -26.29 5.36 1.64
N THR A 315 -26.80 5.63 2.84
CA THR A 315 -26.37 4.93 4.04
C THR A 315 -27.10 3.59 4.18
N LEU A 316 -26.45 2.60 4.78
CA LEU A 316 -27.04 1.33 5.15
C LEU A 316 -26.95 1.16 6.68
N HIS A 317 -28.12 1.24 7.31
CA HIS A 317 -28.39 0.99 8.74
C HIS A 317 -29.91 0.80 8.89
N SER A 318 -30.45 0.89 10.11
CA SER A 318 -31.88 0.66 10.39
C SER A 318 -32.83 1.61 9.67
N ASN A 319 -32.38 2.79 9.24
CA ASN A 319 -33.18 3.77 8.50
C ASN A 319 -32.36 4.39 7.36
N PRO A 320 -32.15 3.67 6.23
CA PRO A 320 -31.33 4.12 5.12
C PRO A 320 -31.74 5.49 4.59
N GLU A 321 -30.77 6.38 4.37
CA GLU A 321 -31.04 7.71 3.85
C GLU A 321 -30.02 8.17 2.81
N PHE A 322 -30.47 9.06 1.93
CA PHE A 322 -29.60 9.71 0.97
C PHE A 322 -28.84 10.85 1.65
N VAL A 323 -27.51 10.77 1.61
CA VAL A 323 -26.62 11.80 2.13
C VAL A 323 -26.01 12.54 0.95
N SER A 324 -26.31 13.83 0.85
CA SER A 324 -25.67 14.75 -0.10
C SER A 324 -24.55 15.49 0.61
N THR A 325 -23.35 15.45 0.04
CA THR A 325 -22.17 16.19 0.50
C THR A 325 -21.88 17.44 -0.32
N LYS A 326 -22.80 17.82 -1.22
CA LYS A 326 -22.64 18.93 -2.16
C LYS A 326 -22.51 20.31 -1.49
N ASP A 327 -23.16 20.49 -0.34
CA ASP A 327 -23.17 21.72 0.45
C ASP A 327 -22.04 21.78 1.49
N LYS A 328 -21.19 20.75 1.57
CA LYS A 328 -20.09 20.66 2.55
C LYS A 328 -18.78 21.17 1.94
N GLY A 329 -18.16 22.14 2.60
CA GLY A 329 -16.97 22.83 2.12
C GLY A 329 -15.66 22.10 2.42
N THR A 330 -15.63 21.29 3.48
CA THR A 330 -14.42 20.57 3.93
C THR A 330 -14.63 19.06 4.00
N LEU A 331 -13.56 18.28 3.89
CA LEU A 331 -13.56 16.84 4.08
C LEU A 331 -14.13 16.46 5.45
N LYS A 332 -13.84 17.24 6.50
CA LYS A 332 -14.39 17.02 7.83
C LYS A 332 -15.90 17.11 7.86
N GLU A 333 -16.47 18.17 7.29
CA GLU A 333 -17.92 18.32 7.21
C GLU A 333 -18.58 17.20 6.40
N LYS A 334 -17.90 16.69 5.37
CA LYS A 334 -18.36 15.54 4.58
C LYS A 334 -18.36 14.25 5.41
N VAL A 335 -17.28 13.97 6.13
CA VAL A 335 -17.19 12.80 7.02
C VAL A 335 -18.24 12.88 8.13
N ASP A 336 -18.35 14.02 8.78
CA ASP A 336 -19.35 14.26 9.83
C ASP A 336 -20.78 14.08 9.32
N ALA A 337 -21.08 14.52 8.09
CA ALA A 337 -22.41 14.35 7.50
C ALA A 337 -22.80 12.87 7.31
N VAL A 338 -21.83 11.99 7.07
CA VAL A 338 -22.05 10.55 6.90
C VAL A 338 -22.06 9.81 8.23
N MET A 339 -21.25 10.26 9.21
CA MET A 339 -21.08 9.58 10.50
C MET A 339 -22.06 10.01 11.60
N ARG A 340 -22.79 11.13 11.45
CA ARG A 340 -23.72 11.66 12.46
C ARG A 340 -25.11 10.98 12.47
N MET A 341 -25.22 9.78 11.92
CA MET A 341 -26.48 9.04 11.69
C MET A 341 -26.48 7.71 12.43
#